data_AF-A0A7W1AHA4-F1
#
_entry.id   AF-A0A7W1AHA4-F1
#
_cell.length_a   1.000
_cell.length_b   1.000
_cell.length_c   1.000
_cell.angle_alpha   90.00
_cell.angle_beta   90.00
_cell.angle_gamma   90.00
#
_symmetry.space_group_name_H-M   'P 1'
#
loop_
_entity.id
_entity.type
_entity.pdbx_description
1 polymer ?
#
loop_
_entity_poly.entity_id
_entity_poly.type
_entity_poly.pdbx_seq_one_letter_code
_entity_poly.pdbx_strand_id
1 'polypeptide(L)'
;MAALSFADRFVRALPGDPSEANTTRQVLKSCYSRVQPTAVAKPELLVVVPEVAALLDLDPAITPELADVLAGNKVMPGMAPYAACYGGHQFGTWAGQLGDGRAITLGEVVNARGETWEMQLKGAGPTPYSRRADGRAVLRSSLRELVCSEAMFHLGVPTTRALSLALTGNPVQRDMLYDGNAKLEPGAVVCRVAPTFLRFGNFEIHTARDDKATLKQLMAFTLERFYPDHDVASFFEKVMQRTAWMVAEWMRVGFVHGVMNTDNMSILG
;
A
#
# COMPACT_ATOMS: atom_id res chain seq x y z
N MET A 1 -6.03 15.39 -17.36
CA MET A 1 -4.69 15.26 -16.74
C MET A 1 -3.61 15.27 -17.82
N ALA A 2 -2.44 15.86 -17.58
CA ALA A 2 -1.25 15.48 -18.37
C ALA A 2 -1.07 13.95 -18.22
N ALA A 3 -0.71 13.24 -19.28
CA ALA A 3 -0.67 11.79 -19.26
C ALA A 3 0.43 11.32 -18.30
N LEU A 4 0.04 10.97 -17.07
CA LEU A 4 0.93 10.24 -16.15
C LEU A 4 1.46 9.02 -16.88
N SER A 5 2.77 8.83 -16.86
CA SER A 5 3.41 7.65 -17.43
C SER A 5 3.38 6.55 -16.37
N PHE A 6 2.68 5.45 -16.67
CA PHE A 6 2.63 4.29 -15.80
C PHE A 6 3.60 3.20 -16.27
N ALA A 7 4.31 2.62 -15.29
CA ALA A 7 5.02 1.36 -15.42
C ALA A 7 4.25 0.25 -14.68
N ASP A 8 4.58 -0.99 -15.03
CA ASP A 8 3.95 -2.20 -14.50
C ASP A 8 5.00 -3.21 -14.04
N ARG A 9 6.16 -2.75 -13.57
CA ARG A 9 7.33 -3.60 -13.31
C ARG A 9 7.05 -4.68 -12.28
N PHE A 10 6.41 -4.34 -11.16
CA PHE A 10 6.06 -5.31 -10.12
C PHE A 10 5.23 -6.46 -10.69
N VAL A 11 4.17 -6.14 -11.43
CA VAL A 11 3.22 -7.11 -12.00
C VAL A 11 3.73 -7.79 -13.27
N ARG A 12 4.80 -7.27 -13.88
CA ARG A 12 5.45 -7.90 -15.03
C ARG A 12 6.59 -8.84 -14.60
N ALA A 13 7.31 -8.49 -13.54
CA ALA A 13 8.51 -9.20 -13.10
C ALA A 13 8.22 -10.32 -12.08
N LEU A 14 7.15 -10.20 -11.29
CA LEU A 14 6.83 -11.16 -10.22
C LEU A 14 5.69 -12.10 -10.62
N PRO A 15 5.65 -13.33 -10.06
CA PRO A 15 4.57 -14.26 -10.37
C PRO A 15 3.24 -13.74 -9.80
N GLY A 16 2.26 -13.58 -10.68
CA GLY A 16 0.89 -13.22 -10.33
C GLY A 16 0.00 -14.44 -10.12
N ASP A 17 -1.03 -14.26 -9.31
CA ASP A 17 -2.10 -15.24 -9.13
C ASP A 17 -2.79 -15.52 -10.48
N PRO A 18 -2.82 -16.77 -10.95
CA PRO A 18 -3.48 -17.11 -12.20
C PRO A 18 -5.01 -16.98 -12.12
N SER A 19 -5.59 -16.89 -10.91
CA SER A 19 -7.02 -16.71 -10.72
C SER A 19 -7.42 -15.23 -10.72
N GLU A 20 -8.36 -14.88 -11.61
CA GLU A 20 -8.98 -13.56 -11.65
C GLU A 20 -10.16 -13.41 -10.66
N ALA A 21 -10.52 -14.47 -9.94
CA ALA A 21 -11.63 -14.41 -9.00
C ALA A 21 -11.32 -13.40 -7.89
N ASN A 22 -12.26 -12.50 -7.57
CA ASN A 22 -12.14 -11.59 -6.44
C ASN A 22 -12.93 -12.10 -5.22
N THR A 23 -12.52 -13.27 -4.70
CA THR A 23 -13.07 -13.88 -3.49
C THR A 23 -11.95 -14.21 -2.51
N THR A 24 -12.22 -14.05 -1.21
CA THR A 24 -11.26 -14.37 -0.15
C THR A 24 -10.77 -15.81 -0.28
N ARG A 25 -9.45 -16.00 -0.37
CA ARG A 25 -8.82 -17.33 -0.49
C ARG A 25 -7.35 -17.31 -0.09
N GLN A 26 -6.77 -18.50 0.03
CA GLN A 26 -5.31 -18.64 0.01
C GLN A 26 -4.80 -18.47 -1.42
N VAL A 27 -3.78 -17.64 -1.60
CA VAL A 27 -3.08 -17.39 -2.85
C VAL A 27 -1.67 -17.95 -2.70
N LEU A 28 -1.32 -18.96 -3.50
CA LEU A 28 -0.06 -19.68 -3.42
C LEU A 28 0.82 -19.33 -4.61
N LYS A 29 2.15 -19.45 -4.43
CA LYS A 29 3.15 -19.29 -5.51
C LYS A 29 3.04 -17.99 -6.31
N SER A 30 2.55 -16.92 -5.65
CA SER A 30 2.27 -15.64 -6.28
C SER A 30 2.55 -14.50 -5.31
N CYS A 31 3.08 -13.38 -5.81
CA CYS A 31 3.36 -12.17 -5.05
C CYS A 31 2.17 -11.20 -5.02
N TYR A 32 1.19 -11.36 -5.91
CA TYR A 32 -0.01 -10.51 -5.97
C TYR A 32 -1.16 -11.22 -6.68
N SER A 33 -2.36 -10.67 -6.56
CA SER A 33 -3.52 -10.97 -7.42
C SER A 33 -3.93 -9.70 -8.17
N ARG A 34 -4.32 -9.84 -9.45
CA ARG A 34 -4.94 -8.73 -10.20
C ARG A 34 -6.30 -8.43 -9.59
N VAL A 35 -6.54 -7.18 -9.21
CA VAL A 35 -7.79 -6.75 -8.57
C VAL A 35 -8.14 -5.35 -9.02
N GLN A 36 -9.37 -5.17 -9.51
CA GLN A 36 -9.90 -3.85 -9.82
C GLN A 36 -10.45 -3.18 -8.56
N PRO A 37 -10.23 -1.86 -8.36
CA PRO A 37 -10.96 -1.08 -7.38
C PRO A 37 -12.47 -1.25 -7.54
N THR A 38 -13.19 -1.30 -6.42
CA THR A 38 -14.65 -1.34 -6.42
C THR A 38 -15.20 0.07 -6.35
N ALA A 39 -15.82 0.52 -7.46
CA ALA A 39 -16.41 1.83 -7.60
C ALA A 39 -17.30 2.22 -6.42
N VAL A 40 -17.24 3.50 -6.06
CA VAL A 40 -17.98 4.10 -4.95
C VAL A 40 -19.10 4.99 -5.44
N ALA A 41 -20.11 5.20 -4.59
CA ALA A 41 -21.37 5.84 -4.99
C ALA A 41 -21.24 7.32 -5.36
N LYS A 42 -20.39 8.07 -4.64
CA LYS A 42 -20.17 9.50 -4.85
C LYS A 42 -18.73 9.86 -4.48
N PRO A 43 -17.78 9.72 -5.42
CA PRO A 43 -16.39 10.07 -5.17
C PRO A 43 -16.26 11.59 -4.98
N GLU A 44 -15.77 12.00 -3.81
CA GLU A 44 -15.60 13.41 -3.48
C GLU A 44 -14.22 13.62 -2.84
N LEU A 45 -13.30 14.24 -3.58
CA LEU A 45 -11.98 14.58 -3.06
C LEU A 45 -12.09 15.70 -2.04
N LEU A 46 -11.64 15.43 -0.82
CA LEU A 46 -11.54 16.42 0.25
C LEU A 46 -10.22 17.18 0.20
N VAL A 47 -9.14 16.48 -0.16
CA VAL A 47 -7.80 17.06 -0.25
C VAL A 47 -6.94 16.30 -1.26
N VAL A 48 -6.08 17.04 -1.95
CA VAL A 48 -4.91 16.55 -2.68
C VAL A 48 -3.70 17.31 -2.15
N VAL A 49 -2.67 16.60 -1.70
CA VAL A 49 -1.46 17.21 -1.10
C VAL A 49 -0.53 17.67 -2.22
N PRO A 50 -0.31 18.99 -2.42
CA PRO A 50 0.42 19.48 -3.60
C PRO A 50 1.87 18.98 -3.68
N GLU A 51 2.56 18.86 -2.54
CA GLU A 51 3.94 18.34 -2.50
C GLU A 51 4.02 16.88 -2.95
N VAL A 52 3.03 16.06 -2.58
CA VAL A 52 2.98 14.64 -3.00
C VAL A 52 2.57 14.53 -4.46
N ALA A 53 1.66 15.38 -4.93
CA ALA A 53 1.31 15.46 -6.35
C ALA A 53 2.53 15.80 -7.22
N ALA A 54 3.40 16.71 -6.75
CA ALA A 54 4.65 17.05 -7.42
C ALA A 54 5.66 15.88 -7.52
N LEU A 55 5.63 14.91 -6.59
CA LEU A 55 6.44 13.69 -6.72
C LEU A 55 6.06 12.88 -7.99
N LEU A 56 4.80 12.98 -8.40
CA LEU A 56 4.20 12.25 -9.51
C LEU A 56 4.11 13.09 -10.79
N ASP A 57 4.54 14.36 -10.76
CA ASP A 57 4.26 15.37 -11.80
C ASP A 57 2.75 15.50 -12.12
N LEU A 58 1.93 15.36 -11.08
CA LEU A 58 0.48 15.47 -11.14
C LEU A 58 0.02 16.89 -10.77
N ASP A 59 -0.88 17.46 -11.56
CA ASP A 59 -1.59 18.69 -11.20
C ASP A 59 -2.52 18.44 -10.00
N PRO A 60 -2.35 19.16 -8.87
CA PRO A 60 -3.17 18.94 -7.68
C PRO A 60 -4.60 19.51 -7.79
N ALA A 61 -4.95 20.19 -8.89
CA ALA A 61 -6.30 20.72 -9.10
C ALA A 61 -7.37 19.63 -9.00
N ILE A 62 -8.30 19.79 -8.06
CA ILE A 62 -9.41 18.84 -7.88
C ILE A 62 -10.37 18.97 -9.06
N THR A 63 -10.48 17.89 -9.82
CA THR A 63 -11.41 17.74 -10.93
C THR A 63 -12.26 16.48 -10.73
N PRO A 64 -13.45 16.37 -11.36
CA PRO A 64 -14.26 15.15 -11.31
C PRO A 64 -13.48 13.91 -11.76
N GLU A 65 -12.68 14.03 -12.83
CA GLU A 65 -11.84 12.92 -13.31
C GLU A 65 -10.79 12.50 -12.28
N LEU A 66 -10.12 13.45 -11.62
CA LEU A 66 -9.16 13.13 -10.57
C LEU A 66 -9.84 12.47 -9.37
N ALA A 67 -11.05 12.91 -9.02
CA ALA A 67 -11.83 12.29 -7.95
C ALA A 67 -12.22 10.84 -8.31
N ASP A 68 -12.64 10.59 -9.54
CA ASP A 68 -12.94 9.24 -9.99
C ASP A 68 -11.71 8.32 -9.92
N VAL A 69 -10.52 8.81 -10.31
CA VAL A 69 -9.30 7.99 -10.24
C VAL A 69 -8.87 7.74 -8.79
N LEU A 70 -8.77 8.79 -7.98
CA LEU A 70 -8.23 8.69 -6.62
C LEU A 70 -9.21 8.08 -5.61
N ALA A 71 -10.51 7.96 -5.96
CA ALA A 71 -11.49 7.18 -5.21
C ALA A 71 -11.66 5.73 -5.72
N GLY A 72 -11.06 5.38 -6.85
CA GLY A 72 -11.12 4.03 -7.43
C GLY A 72 -12.35 3.77 -8.33
N ASN A 73 -12.98 4.80 -8.88
CA ASN A 73 -14.04 4.68 -9.88
C ASN A 73 -13.51 4.58 -11.31
N LYS A 74 -12.28 5.06 -11.56
CA LYS A 74 -11.66 5.04 -12.88
C LYS A 74 -10.23 4.52 -12.81
N VAL A 75 -9.93 3.55 -13.67
CA VAL A 75 -8.56 3.07 -13.93
C VAL A 75 -8.10 3.67 -15.24
N MET A 76 -6.97 4.38 -15.21
CA MET A 76 -6.44 5.06 -16.38
C MET A 76 -5.66 4.11 -17.30
N PRO A 77 -5.52 4.43 -18.59
CA PRO A 77 -4.62 3.70 -19.48
C PRO A 77 -3.21 3.60 -18.88
N GLY A 78 -2.62 2.41 -18.94
CA GLY A 78 -1.29 2.11 -18.37
C GLY A 78 -1.31 1.66 -16.91
N MET A 79 -2.38 1.93 -16.15
CA MET A 79 -2.54 1.34 -14.82
C MET A 79 -2.73 -0.17 -14.91
N ALA A 80 -2.18 -0.89 -13.93
CA ALA A 80 -2.22 -2.34 -13.89
C ALA A 80 -2.57 -2.82 -12.48
N PRO A 81 -3.82 -2.61 -12.01
CA PRO A 81 -4.15 -2.73 -10.60
C PRO A 81 -3.92 -4.12 -9.99
N TYR A 82 -3.42 -4.16 -8.75
CA TYR A 82 -3.16 -5.38 -8.01
C TYR A 82 -3.29 -5.21 -6.50
N ALA A 83 -3.43 -6.33 -5.80
CA ALA A 83 -3.31 -6.42 -4.35
C ALA A 83 -2.16 -7.39 -4.02
N ALA A 84 -1.23 -7.01 -3.12
CA ALA A 84 -0.07 -7.83 -2.81
C ALA A 84 -0.40 -8.99 -1.86
N CYS A 85 0.27 -10.12 -2.08
CA CYS A 85 0.28 -11.27 -1.19
C CYS A 85 1.46 -11.15 -0.20
N TYR A 86 1.16 -11.20 1.09
CA TYR A 86 2.16 -11.27 2.15
C TYR A 86 1.62 -12.03 3.35
N GLY A 87 2.50 -12.42 4.26
CA GLY A 87 2.18 -12.99 5.56
C GLY A 87 2.72 -12.09 6.65
N GLY A 88 2.77 -12.58 7.89
CA GLY A 88 3.40 -11.81 8.97
C GLY A 88 3.24 -12.45 10.33
N HIS A 89 4.15 -12.10 11.23
CA HIS A 89 4.02 -12.31 12.66
C HIS A 89 3.23 -11.17 13.26
N GLN A 90 2.01 -11.46 13.73
CA GLN A 90 1.17 -10.49 14.43
C GLN A 90 1.29 -10.73 15.94
N PHE A 91 1.74 -9.71 16.67
CA PHE A 91 1.98 -9.78 18.11
C PHE A 91 2.81 -11.02 18.53
N GLY A 92 3.86 -11.31 17.76
CA GLY A 92 4.79 -12.42 18.02
C GLY A 92 4.32 -13.80 17.53
N THR A 93 3.13 -13.93 16.95
CA THR A 93 2.60 -15.21 16.43
C THR A 93 2.45 -15.18 14.93
N TRP A 94 2.85 -16.26 14.24
CA TRP A 94 2.64 -16.38 12.79
C TRP A 94 1.14 -16.37 12.45
N ALA A 95 0.71 -15.37 11.67
CA ALA A 95 -0.69 -15.17 11.32
C ALA A 95 -1.10 -15.84 10.00
N GLY A 96 -0.19 -16.58 9.35
CA GLY A 96 -0.42 -17.15 8.03
C GLY A 96 -0.47 -16.09 6.93
N GLN A 97 -1.30 -16.32 5.92
CA GLN A 97 -1.50 -15.36 4.84
C GLN A 97 -2.32 -14.16 5.31
N LEU A 98 -1.77 -12.99 5.06
CA LEU A 98 -2.40 -11.69 5.16
C LEU A 98 -2.62 -11.16 3.73
N GLY A 99 -1.89 -10.12 3.32
CA GLY A 99 -2.02 -9.47 2.03
C GLY A 99 -2.76 -8.14 2.12
N ASP A 100 -2.83 -7.44 0.99
CA ASP A 100 -3.53 -6.17 0.85
C ASP A 100 -5.06 -6.40 0.89
N GLY A 101 -5.61 -6.60 2.10
CA GLY A 101 -7.01 -6.95 2.30
C GLY A 101 -8.01 -5.81 2.12
N ARG A 102 -7.53 -4.58 1.97
CA ARG A 102 -8.32 -3.36 1.70
C ARG A 102 -7.53 -2.31 0.94
N ALA A 103 -6.45 -2.72 0.30
CA ALA A 103 -5.55 -1.84 -0.43
C ALA A 103 -5.39 -2.39 -1.84
N ILE A 104 -5.35 -1.50 -2.83
CA ILE A 104 -5.15 -1.86 -4.23
C ILE A 104 -4.15 -0.86 -4.79
N THR A 105 -3.01 -1.36 -5.24
CA THR A 105 -2.03 -0.56 -5.98
C THR A 105 -2.54 -0.38 -7.40
N LEU A 106 -2.65 0.87 -7.87
CA LEU A 106 -3.12 1.19 -9.23
C LEU A 106 -2.03 0.97 -10.27
N GLY A 107 -0.78 1.24 -9.90
CA GLY A 107 0.39 1.13 -10.75
C GLY A 107 1.55 1.95 -10.22
N GLU A 108 2.63 1.96 -11.00
CA GLU A 108 3.84 2.73 -10.72
C GLU A 108 3.88 3.97 -11.62
N VAL A 109 3.84 5.17 -11.06
CA VAL A 109 4.06 6.39 -11.84
C VAL A 109 5.55 6.59 -12.05
N VAL A 110 5.95 6.88 -13.28
CA VAL A 110 7.30 7.33 -13.64
C VAL A 110 7.23 8.82 -13.91
N ASN A 111 7.91 9.60 -13.08
CA ASN A 111 7.96 11.05 -13.25
C ASN A 111 9.04 11.47 -14.27
N ALA A 112 9.07 12.75 -14.64
CA ALA A 112 10.02 13.31 -15.60
C ALA A 112 11.48 13.22 -15.16
N ARG A 113 11.74 12.98 -13.86
CA ARG A 113 13.07 12.75 -13.30
C ARG A 113 13.51 11.28 -13.41
N GLY A 114 12.65 10.40 -13.90
CA GLY A 114 12.89 8.95 -13.99
C GLY A 114 12.70 8.21 -12.66
N GLU A 115 12.23 8.89 -11.61
CA GLU A 115 11.89 8.26 -10.34
C GLU A 115 10.56 7.50 -10.49
N THR A 116 10.38 6.46 -9.67
CA THR A 116 9.22 5.58 -9.74
C THR A 116 8.51 5.54 -8.40
N TRP A 117 7.18 5.72 -8.42
CA TRP A 117 6.34 5.79 -7.23
C TRP A 117 5.11 4.90 -7.39
N GLU A 118 4.91 3.96 -6.47
CA GLU A 118 3.69 3.16 -6.39
C GLU A 118 2.54 4.02 -5.85
N MET A 119 1.40 4.03 -6.56
CA MET A 119 0.15 4.65 -6.09
C MET A 119 -0.80 3.57 -5.54
N GLN A 120 -1.13 3.62 -4.25
CA GLN A 120 -1.98 2.62 -3.61
C GLN A 120 -3.23 3.24 -2.97
N LEU A 121 -4.40 2.77 -3.37
CA LEU A 121 -5.67 3.18 -2.78
C LEU A 121 -6.03 2.26 -1.61
N LYS A 122 -6.14 2.83 -0.40
CA LYS A 122 -6.60 2.13 0.79
C LYS A 122 -8.06 2.46 1.07
N GLY A 123 -8.90 1.43 1.18
CA GLY A 123 -10.36 1.53 1.23
C GLY A 123 -11.05 1.28 -0.12
N ALA A 124 -10.29 0.90 -1.15
CA ALA A 124 -10.74 0.75 -2.53
C ALA A 124 -11.62 -0.49 -2.81
N GLY A 125 -11.92 -1.32 -1.80
CA GLY A 125 -12.79 -2.48 -1.94
C GLY A 125 -12.14 -3.80 -1.50
N PRO A 126 -12.92 -4.89 -1.52
CA PRO A 126 -12.44 -6.21 -1.15
C PRO A 126 -11.46 -6.77 -2.18
N THR A 127 -10.58 -7.63 -1.68
CA THR A 127 -9.54 -8.35 -2.43
C THR A 127 -9.54 -9.82 -2.00
N PRO A 128 -8.78 -10.71 -2.67
CA PRO A 128 -8.58 -12.09 -2.19
C PRO A 128 -8.00 -12.19 -0.76
N TYR A 129 -7.47 -11.09 -0.24
CA TYR A 129 -6.79 -10.97 1.04
C TYR A 129 -7.66 -10.32 2.14
N SER A 130 -8.92 -9.97 1.85
CA SER A 130 -9.80 -9.27 2.82
C SER A 130 -10.15 -10.10 4.06
N ARG A 131 -9.90 -11.41 4.05
CA ARG A 131 -10.25 -12.33 5.13
C ARG A 131 -11.74 -12.20 5.47
N ARG A 132 -12.06 -11.70 6.66
CA ARG A 132 -13.43 -11.48 7.16
C ARG A 132 -13.86 -10.00 7.09
N ALA A 133 -13.01 -9.12 6.57
CA ALA A 133 -13.28 -7.69 6.48
C ALA A 133 -13.95 -7.34 5.14
N ASP A 134 -14.52 -6.14 5.07
CA ASP A 134 -15.27 -5.63 3.91
C ASP A 134 -14.42 -4.95 2.83
N GLY A 135 -13.10 -4.81 3.04
CA GLY A 135 -12.20 -4.13 2.11
C GLY A 135 -12.33 -2.60 2.09
N ARG A 136 -13.07 -2.00 3.02
CA ARG A 136 -13.34 -0.55 3.06
C ARG A 136 -12.59 0.16 4.20
N ALA A 137 -12.45 1.47 4.08
CA ALA A 137 -11.92 2.34 5.12
C ALA A 137 -12.94 3.44 5.46
N VAL A 138 -12.81 4.00 6.66
CA VAL A 138 -13.65 5.11 7.13
C VAL A 138 -12.86 6.41 7.13
N LEU A 139 -13.58 7.54 7.09
CA LEU A 139 -12.98 8.87 7.05
C LEU A 139 -11.99 9.09 8.21
N ARG A 140 -12.39 8.73 9.43
CA ARG A 140 -11.56 8.94 10.64
C ARG A 140 -10.20 8.26 10.57
N SER A 141 -10.14 6.99 10.15
CA SER A 141 -8.87 6.28 10.03
C SER A 141 -8.02 6.82 8.88
N SER A 142 -8.66 7.18 7.77
CA SER A 142 -7.99 7.67 6.56
C SER A 142 -7.41 9.07 6.76
N LEU A 143 -8.13 9.94 7.47
CA LEU A 143 -7.65 11.27 7.87
C LEU A 143 -6.44 11.17 8.81
N ARG A 144 -6.49 10.28 9.82
CA ARG A 144 -5.35 10.06 10.71
C ARG A 144 -4.11 9.60 9.96
N GLU A 145 -4.27 8.71 8.99
CA GLU A 145 -3.16 8.22 8.17
C GLU A 145 -2.57 9.32 7.29
N LEU A 146 -3.41 10.13 6.63
CA LEU A 146 -2.93 11.26 5.84
C LEU A 146 -2.15 12.25 6.69
N VAL A 147 -2.74 12.72 7.80
CA VAL A 147 -2.10 13.72 8.67
C VAL A 147 -0.82 13.16 9.28
N CYS A 148 -0.83 11.92 9.75
CA CYS A 148 0.36 11.32 10.35
C CYS A 148 1.48 11.11 9.33
N SER A 149 1.15 10.65 8.11
CA SER A 149 2.15 10.44 7.05
C SER A 149 2.87 11.73 6.71
N GLU A 150 2.12 12.81 6.48
CA GLU A 150 2.71 14.10 6.10
C GLU A 150 3.41 14.78 7.28
N ALA A 151 2.88 14.65 8.50
CA ALA A 151 3.58 15.13 9.70
C ALA A 151 4.94 14.44 9.90
N MET A 152 5.00 13.11 9.72
CA MET A 152 6.26 12.35 9.83
C MET A 152 7.28 12.81 8.78
N PHE A 153 6.83 13.04 7.54
CA PHE A 153 7.68 13.56 6.48
C PHE A 153 8.27 14.93 6.84
N HIS A 154 7.43 15.89 7.26
CA HIS A 154 7.89 17.23 7.64
C HIS A 154 8.71 17.25 8.94
N LEU A 155 8.60 16.22 9.78
CA LEU A 155 9.48 16.01 10.93
C LEU A 155 10.83 15.39 10.55
N GLY A 156 11.06 15.05 9.27
CA GLY A 156 12.28 14.41 8.78
C GLY A 156 12.34 12.91 9.02
N VAL A 157 11.21 12.27 9.35
CA VAL A 157 11.13 10.83 9.60
C VAL A 157 10.77 10.10 8.31
N PRO A 158 11.50 9.03 7.91
CA PRO A 158 11.12 8.20 6.76
C PRO A 158 9.70 7.67 6.90
N THR A 159 8.89 7.82 5.85
CA THR A 159 7.48 7.47 5.86
C THR A 159 6.94 7.31 4.43
N THR A 160 5.87 6.52 4.27
CA THR A 160 5.03 6.64 3.09
C THR A 160 4.36 8.02 3.05
N ARG A 161 4.05 8.52 1.86
CA ARG A 161 3.34 9.79 1.65
C ARG A 161 1.86 9.56 1.40
N ALA A 162 1.03 10.56 1.69
CA ALA A 162 -0.40 10.51 1.43
C ALA A 162 -0.80 11.57 0.40
N LEU A 163 -1.16 11.14 -0.81
CA LEU A 163 -1.51 12.02 -1.92
C LEU A 163 -2.88 12.66 -1.75
N SER A 164 -3.89 11.89 -1.34
CA SER A 164 -5.26 12.39 -1.31
C SER A 164 -6.15 11.65 -0.32
N LEU A 165 -7.28 12.28 0.00
CA LEU A 165 -8.37 11.71 0.77
C LEU A 165 -9.69 12.01 0.07
N ALA A 166 -10.48 10.96 -0.18
CA ALA A 166 -11.79 11.05 -0.80
C ALA A 166 -12.88 10.45 0.10
N LEU A 167 -14.06 11.07 0.11
CA LEU A 167 -15.29 10.41 0.54
C LEU A 167 -15.82 9.53 -0.57
N THR A 168 -16.52 8.47 -0.17
CA THR A 168 -17.08 7.46 -1.08
C THR A 168 -18.58 7.63 -1.34
N GLY A 169 -19.27 8.38 -0.49
CA GLY A 169 -20.74 8.39 -0.43
C GLY A 169 -21.37 7.11 0.14
N ASN A 170 -20.58 6.08 0.43
CA ASN A 170 -21.05 4.84 1.05
C ASN A 170 -20.81 4.88 2.57
N PRO A 171 -21.81 4.60 3.41
CA PRO A 171 -21.58 4.37 4.82
C PRO A 171 -20.87 3.02 5.03
N VAL A 172 -20.01 2.96 6.04
CA VAL A 172 -19.25 1.76 6.38
C VAL A 172 -19.46 1.46 7.86
N GLN A 173 -19.90 0.25 8.18
CA GLN A 173 -20.14 -0.16 9.56
C GLN A 173 -18.82 -0.43 10.27
N ARG A 174 -18.59 0.24 11.40
CA ARG A 174 -17.44 0.00 12.26
C ARG A 174 -17.85 0.01 13.72
N ASP A 175 -17.23 -0.89 14.47
CA ASP A 175 -17.18 -0.79 15.91
C ASP A 175 -15.86 -0.09 16.27
N MET A 176 -15.96 1.17 16.69
CA MET A 176 -14.79 2.01 16.97
C MET A 176 -14.07 1.61 18.25
N LEU A 177 -14.82 1.11 19.24
CA LEU A 177 -14.30 0.80 20.58
C LEU A 177 -14.14 -0.70 20.82
N TYR A 178 -14.54 -1.53 19.84
CA TYR A 178 -14.56 -2.99 19.95
C TYR A 178 -15.42 -3.46 21.14
N ASP A 179 -16.50 -2.73 21.42
CA ASP A 179 -17.41 -2.96 22.56
C ASP A 179 -18.73 -3.65 22.15
N GLY A 180 -18.87 -4.02 20.87
CA GLY A 180 -20.06 -4.60 20.28
C GLY A 180 -21.04 -3.57 19.67
N ASN A 181 -20.81 -2.27 19.84
CA ASN A 181 -21.75 -1.22 19.42
C ASN A 181 -21.37 -0.60 18.06
N ALA A 182 -21.50 -1.39 17.00
CA ALA A 182 -21.16 -0.95 15.66
C ALA A 182 -22.05 0.20 15.15
N LYS A 183 -21.44 1.22 14.53
CA LYS A 183 -22.10 2.38 13.95
C LYS A 183 -21.70 2.57 12.49
N LEU A 184 -22.53 3.26 11.72
CA LEU A 184 -22.19 3.69 10.37
C LEU A 184 -21.28 4.92 10.46
N GLU A 185 -20.11 4.83 9.84
CA GLU A 185 -19.19 5.96 9.63
C GLU A 185 -19.11 6.29 8.12
N PRO A 186 -18.77 7.53 7.74
CA PRO A 186 -18.53 7.87 6.34
C PRO A 186 -17.37 7.02 5.77
N GLY A 187 -17.61 6.30 4.68
CA GLY A 187 -16.57 5.57 3.97
C GLY A 187 -15.61 6.52 3.25
N ALA A 188 -14.33 6.20 3.26
CA ALA A 188 -13.28 7.00 2.63
C ALA A 188 -12.23 6.13 1.92
N VAL A 189 -11.52 6.75 0.99
CA VAL A 189 -10.33 6.22 0.34
C VAL A 189 -9.18 7.19 0.56
N VAL A 190 -8.02 6.67 0.98
CA VAL A 190 -6.76 7.44 1.00
C VAL A 190 -5.82 6.89 -0.06
N CYS A 191 -5.26 7.77 -0.89
CA CYS A 191 -4.22 7.42 -1.85
C CYS A 191 -2.85 7.57 -1.18
N ARG A 192 -2.12 6.46 -1.04
CA ARG A 192 -0.76 6.39 -0.50
C ARG A 192 0.24 6.35 -1.64
N VAL A 193 1.41 6.95 -1.42
CA VAL A 193 2.51 7.02 -2.38
C VAL A 193 3.81 6.61 -1.70
N ALA A 194 4.56 5.70 -2.31
CA ALA A 194 5.85 5.24 -1.82
C ALA A 194 6.71 4.70 -2.98
N PRO A 195 8.05 4.62 -2.84
CA PRO A 195 8.87 3.93 -3.83
C PRO A 195 8.50 2.44 -3.94
N THR A 196 8.07 1.83 -2.82
CA THR A 196 7.45 0.50 -2.80
C THR A 196 6.62 0.27 -1.54
N PHE A 197 5.65 -0.65 -1.62
CA PHE A 197 4.91 -1.19 -0.46
C PHE A 197 5.39 -2.58 -0.01
N LEU A 198 6.57 -3.03 -0.46
CA LEU A 198 7.20 -4.25 0.02
C LEU A 198 7.51 -4.20 1.52
N ARG A 199 7.17 -5.28 2.21
CA ARG A 199 7.31 -5.48 3.65
C ARG A 199 8.15 -6.71 3.96
N PHE A 200 8.57 -6.89 5.21
CA PHE A 200 9.21 -8.14 5.65
C PHE A 200 8.27 -9.33 5.40
N GLY A 201 6.98 -9.14 5.68
CA GLY A 201 5.93 -10.14 5.45
C GLY A 201 5.82 -10.68 4.02
N ASN A 202 6.26 -9.93 3.00
CA ASN A 202 6.31 -10.41 1.61
C ASN A 202 7.34 -11.53 1.44
N PHE A 203 8.45 -11.50 2.17
CA PHE A 203 9.48 -12.55 2.14
C PHE A 203 9.12 -13.72 3.06
N GLU A 204 8.53 -13.42 4.22
CA GLU A 204 8.14 -14.45 5.20
C GLU A 204 7.11 -15.43 4.63
N ILE A 205 6.12 -14.98 3.85
CA ILE A 205 5.08 -15.89 3.34
C ILE A 205 5.62 -16.98 2.40
N HIS A 206 6.60 -16.64 1.56
CA HIS A 206 7.21 -17.61 0.66
C HIS A 206 8.15 -18.53 1.42
N THR A 207 8.87 -17.99 2.42
CA THR A 207 9.72 -18.79 3.32
C THR A 207 8.91 -19.81 4.12
N ALA A 208 7.80 -19.39 4.74
CA ALA A 208 6.92 -20.24 5.54
C ALA A 208 6.23 -21.37 4.74
N ARG A 209 6.21 -21.25 3.40
CA ARG A 209 5.61 -22.22 2.48
C ARG A 209 6.65 -23.06 1.74
N ASP A 210 7.93 -22.92 2.06
CA ASP A 210 9.08 -23.49 1.32
C ASP A 210 9.07 -23.15 -0.19
N ASP A 211 8.49 -22.01 -0.56
CA ASP A 211 8.40 -21.54 -1.94
C ASP A 211 9.65 -20.74 -2.34
N LYS A 212 10.77 -21.46 -2.42
CA LYS A 212 12.08 -20.90 -2.73
C LYS A 212 12.15 -20.25 -4.13
N ALA A 213 11.33 -20.72 -5.07
CA ALA A 213 11.31 -20.21 -6.43
C ALA A 213 10.77 -18.78 -6.47
N THR A 214 9.61 -18.54 -5.86
CA THR A 214 9.02 -17.19 -5.78
C THR A 214 9.86 -16.27 -4.89
N LEU A 215 10.39 -16.78 -3.78
CA LEU A 215 11.27 -16.00 -2.89
C LEU A 215 12.51 -15.47 -3.62
N LYS A 216 13.15 -16.28 -4.46
CA LYS A 216 14.31 -15.85 -5.27
C LYS A 216 13.94 -14.77 -6.28
N GLN A 217 12.78 -14.87 -6.92
CA GLN A 217 12.29 -13.84 -7.86
C GLN A 217 12.01 -12.52 -7.13
N LEU A 218 11.33 -12.58 -5.98
CA LEU A 218 11.07 -11.40 -5.14
C LEU A 218 12.37 -10.75 -4.67
N MET A 219 13.36 -11.55 -4.24
CA MET A 219 14.67 -11.05 -3.82
C MET A 219 15.41 -10.38 -4.99
N ALA A 220 15.48 -11.04 -6.15
CA ALA A 220 16.14 -10.49 -7.33
C ALA A 220 15.50 -9.16 -7.76
N PHE A 221 14.17 -9.10 -7.81
CA PHE A 221 13.43 -7.86 -8.05
C PHE A 221 13.78 -6.79 -7.01
N THR A 222 13.79 -7.12 -5.73
CA THR A 222 14.07 -6.14 -4.66
C THR A 222 15.48 -5.56 -4.77
N LEU A 223 16.49 -6.41 -5.02
CA LEU A 223 17.88 -5.99 -5.21
C LEU A 223 18.02 -5.10 -6.45
N GLU A 224 17.54 -5.56 -7.61
CA GLU A 224 17.63 -4.80 -8.86
C GLU A 224 17.02 -3.39 -8.73
N ARG A 225 15.88 -3.29 -8.04
CA ARG A 225 15.08 -2.06 -8.03
C ARG A 225 15.46 -1.08 -6.93
N PHE A 226 15.80 -1.57 -5.74
CA PHE A 226 15.92 -0.72 -4.55
C PHE A 226 17.30 -0.78 -3.88
N TYR A 227 18.10 -1.79 -4.21
CA TYR A 227 19.44 -2.00 -3.67
C TYR A 227 20.41 -2.43 -4.78
N PRO A 228 20.53 -1.64 -5.87
CA PRO A 228 21.50 -1.95 -6.91
C PRO A 228 22.88 -2.07 -6.27
N ASP A 229 23.71 -2.98 -6.81
CA ASP A 229 25.07 -3.27 -6.34
C ASP A 229 25.18 -3.96 -4.97
N HIS A 230 24.07 -4.35 -4.35
CA HIS A 230 24.08 -5.14 -3.10
C HIS A 230 23.85 -6.62 -3.41
N ASP A 231 24.60 -7.48 -2.73
CA ASP A 231 24.26 -8.89 -2.58
C ASP A 231 23.25 -9.09 -1.44
N VAL A 232 22.79 -10.32 -1.20
CA VAL A 232 21.79 -10.60 -0.17
C VAL A 232 22.27 -10.24 1.24
N ALA A 233 23.56 -10.41 1.54
CA ALA A 233 24.11 -10.14 2.86
C ALA A 233 24.19 -8.63 3.13
N SER A 234 24.76 -7.86 2.20
CA SER A 234 24.83 -6.39 2.28
C SER A 234 23.45 -5.72 2.19
N PHE A 235 22.52 -6.28 1.42
CA PHE A 235 21.11 -5.88 1.45
C PHE A 235 20.51 -6.03 2.84
N PHE A 236 20.68 -7.19 3.47
CA PHE A 236 20.13 -7.45 4.80
C PHE A 236 20.72 -6.49 5.84
N GLU A 237 22.03 -6.25 5.79
CA GLU A 237 22.68 -5.22 6.62
C GLU A 237 22.06 -3.83 6.39
N LYS A 238 21.80 -3.46 5.13
CA LYS A 238 21.22 -2.16 4.81
C LYS A 238 19.79 -2.01 5.32
N VAL A 239 18.98 -3.06 5.21
CA VAL A 239 17.62 -3.11 5.77
C VAL A 239 17.67 -2.95 7.30
N MET A 240 18.61 -3.62 7.98
CA MET A 240 18.81 -3.48 9.42
C MET A 240 19.17 -2.03 9.79
N GLN A 241 20.14 -1.42 9.10
CA GLN A 241 20.56 -0.05 9.36
C GLN A 241 19.41 0.95 9.15
N ARG A 242 18.65 0.83 8.05
CA ARG A 242 17.50 1.70 7.75
C ARG A 242 16.39 1.54 8.78
N THR A 243 16.09 0.31 9.18
CA THR A 243 15.09 0.03 10.22
C THR A 243 15.51 0.61 11.58
N ALA A 244 16.79 0.45 11.96
CA ALA A 244 17.32 1.02 13.19
C ALA A 244 17.24 2.56 13.18
N TRP A 245 17.58 3.19 12.06
CA TRP A 245 17.45 4.63 11.87
C TRP A 245 15.99 5.09 11.99
N MET A 246 15.06 4.43 11.29
CA MET A 246 13.63 4.72 11.37
C MET A 246 13.11 4.67 12.82
N VAL A 247 13.48 3.63 13.57
CA VAL A 247 13.08 3.50 14.99
C VAL A 247 13.73 4.58 15.86
N ALA A 248 15.00 4.93 15.64
CA ALA A 248 15.65 6.03 16.35
C ALA A 248 14.93 7.36 16.10
N GLU A 249 14.51 7.62 14.86
CA GLU A 249 13.73 8.81 14.50
C GLU A 249 12.34 8.80 15.15
N TRP A 250 11.70 7.64 15.31
CA TRP A 250 10.45 7.53 16.07
C TRP A 250 10.66 7.90 17.54
N MET A 251 11.73 7.41 18.16
CA MET A 251 12.08 7.78 19.54
C MET A 251 12.35 9.27 19.67
N ARG A 252 13.05 9.87 18.70
CA ARG A 252 13.38 11.30 18.66
C ARG A 252 12.15 12.20 18.72
N VAL A 253 11.06 11.82 18.03
CA VAL A 253 9.82 12.61 17.98
C VAL A 253 8.73 12.10 18.93
N GLY A 254 9.02 11.09 19.75
CA GLY A 254 8.04 10.48 20.66
C GLY A 254 6.90 9.77 19.96
N PHE A 255 7.13 9.23 18.76
CA PHE A 255 6.11 8.51 17.99
C PHE A 255 5.97 7.06 18.45
N VAL A 256 4.72 6.65 18.72
CA VAL A 256 4.36 5.26 19.04
C VAL A 256 3.51 4.68 17.92
N HIS A 257 4.10 3.80 17.11
CA HIS A 257 3.40 3.15 15.99
C HIS A 257 2.24 2.26 16.44
N GLY A 258 2.40 1.55 17.57
CA GLY A 258 1.37 0.69 18.19
C GLY A 258 1.17 -0.70 17.55
N VAL A 259 1.67 -0.97 16.33
CA VAL A 259 1.47 -2.26 15.63
C VAL A 259 2.69 -2.64 14.77
N MET A 260 3.84 -2.87 15.41
CA MET A 260 5.09 -3.27 14.75
C MET A 260 5.13 -4.78 14.41
N ASN A 261 4.08 -5.27 13.77
CA ASN A 261 4.06 -6.60 13.18
C ASN A 261 4.98 -6.62 11.94
N THR A 262 5.52 -7.77 11.58
CA THR A 262 6.44 -7.87 10.43
C THR A 262 5.78 -7.54 9.09
N ASP A 263 4.45 -7.67 8.98
CA ASP A 263 3.69 -7.21 7.83
C ASP A 263 3.59 -5.69 7.74
N ASN A 264 3.92 -4.94 8.79
CA ASN A 264 3.95 -3.46 8.78
C ASN A 264 5.37 -2.89 8.67
N MET A 265 6.40 -3.73 8.60
CA MET A 265 7.79 -3.29 8.49
C MET A 265 8.16 -3.16 7.00
N SER A 266 8.41 -1.93 6.56
CA SER A 266 8.87 -1.59 5.21
C SER A 266 10.25 -2.19 4.94
N ILE A 267 10.48 -2.70 3.73
CA ILE A 267 11.81 -3.16 3.31
C ILE A 267 12.79 -2.01 3.07
N LEU A 268 12.31 -0.76 3.03
CA LEU A 268 13.13 0.44 2.83
C LEU A 268 13.41 1.21 4.13
N GLY A 269 13.03 0.65 5.29
CA GLY A 269 12.91 1.42 6.55
C GLY A 269 11.89 2.53 6.42
#